data_AF-A0A355PGB8-F1
#
_entry.id   AF-A0A355PGB8-F1
#
_cell.length_a   1.000
_cell.length_b   1.000
_cell.length_c   1.000
_cell.angle_alpha   90.00
_cell.angle_beta   90.00
_cell.angle_gamma   90.00
#
_symmetry.space_group_name_H-M   'P 1'
#
loop_
_entity.id
_entity.type
_entity.pdbx_description
1 polymer ?
#
loop_
_entity_poly.entity_id
_entity_poly.type
_entity_poly.pdbx_seq_one_letter_code
_entity_poly.pdbx_strand_id
1 'polypeptide(L)'
;MLHTQRSYGGSCVAPHHLAASAGRDVLKQGGNAVEAMVAAAAAIAVVYPHMNALGGDGFWLIHEPGKAPVAIDACGPAAQLANRDFYAGESQIPERGPKAALTMAGTISGWQEALNVAAGWGKALPLPTLLADAIRHADEGIAVSQSQETLTAKHLERLSQSPGFSDALLLNGQVPREGERLRQPRLANTLKRLAIAGLDDFYRGELAASMAKDLEALGSPLRLDDFHAYRAQQVTPLHVQLNDATLYNLPAPTQGMASLMILGIYERIKAAEPNGFDHLHGLIEAT
;
A
#
# COMPACT_ATOMS: atom_id res chain seq x y z
N MET A 1 -19.20 -6.96 24.19
CA MET A 1 -17.93 -6.67 24.91
C MET A 1 -16.80 -6.79 23.88
N LEU A 2 -15.95 -5.78 23.74
CA LEU A 2 -14.80 -5.84 22.81
C LEU A 2 -13.61 -6.47 23.56
N HIS A 3 -12.99 -7.49 22.98
CA HIS A 3 -11.80 -8.14 23.54
C HIS A 3 -10.58 -7.83 22.68
N THR A 4 -9.63 -7.06 23.23
CA THR A 4 -8.37 -6.75 22.56
C THR A 4 -7.39 -7.91 22.70
N GLN A 5 -6.79 -8.33 21.59
CA GLN A 5 -5.71 -9.32 21.59
C GLN A 5 -4.48 -8.77 22.33
N ARG A 6 -3.77 -9.62 23.08
CA ARG A 6 -2.61 -9.24 23.91
C ARG A 6 -1.39 -10.06 23.54
N SER A 7 -0.21 -9.44 23.55
CA SER A 7 1.08 -10.08 23.23
C SER A 7 2.21 -9.43 24.02
N TYR A 8 3.22 -10.21 24.40
CA TYR A 8 4.48 -9.73 24.97
C TYR A 8 5.60 -9.61 23.91
N GLY A 9 5.45 -10.24 22.74
CA GLY A 9 6.49 -10.35 21.71
C GLY A 9 6.27 -9.48 20.48
N GLY A 10 5.30 -8.54 20.55
CA GLY A 10 4.87 -7.72 19.42
C GLY A 10 3.55 -8.20 18.80
N SER A 11 2.93 -7.30 18.02
CA SER A 11 1.65 -7.52 17.36
C SER A 11 1.70 -6.91 15.95
N CYS A 12 1.04 -7.56 15.00
CA CYS A 12 0.83 -7.04 13.65
C CYS A 12 -0.67 -7.10 13.36
N VAL A 13 -1.21 -6.01 12.81
CA VAL A 13 -2.63 -5.88 12.46
C VAL A 13 -2.70 -5.43 11.01
N ALA A 14 -3.58 -6.07 10.25
CA ALA A 14 -3.81 -5.79 8.83
C ALA A 14 -5.28 -6.08 8.50
N PRO A 15 -5.84 -5.51 7.42
CA PRO A 15 -7.21 -5.79 7.00
C PRO A 15 -7.42 -7.24 6.53
N HIS A 16 -6.35 -8.01 6.35
CA HIS A 16 -6.41 -9.44 6.02
C HIS A 16 -5.53 -10.26 6.98
N HIS A 17 -6.08 -11.35 7.51
CA HIS A 17 -5.41 -12.18 8.54
C HIS A 17 -4.09 -12.81 8.06
N LEU A 18 -3.98 -13.19 6.77
CA LEU A 18 -2.73 -13.71 6.21
C LEU A 18 -1.63 -12.64 6.15
N ALA A 19 -1.96 -11.37 5.89
CA ALA A 19 -0.98 -10.29 5.93
C ALA A 19 -0.51 -10.01 7.37
N ALA A 20 -1.45 -9.99 8.33
CA ALA A 20 -1.10 -9.89 9.75
C ALA A 20 -0.23 -11.07 10.22
N SER A 21 -0.50 -12.27 9.71
CA SER A 21 0.28 -13.47 10.02
C SER A 21 1.70 -13.39 9.46
N ALA A 22 1.87 -12.93 8.22
CA ALA A 22 3.20 -12.73 7.62
C ALA A 22 4.06 -11.78 8.47
N GLY A 23 3.52 -10.62 8.88
CA GLY A 23 4.24 -9.69 9.75
C GLY A 23 4.53 -10.28 11.13
N ARG A 24 3.56 -10.97 11.75
CA ARG A 24 3.76 -11.69 13.02
C ARG A 24 4.88 -12.73 12.92
N ASP A 25 4.94 -13.47 11.82
CA ASP A 25 5.89 -14.56 11.66
C ASP A 25 7.31 -14.03 11.40
N VAL A 26 7.45 -12.83 10.83
CA VAL A 26 8.72 -12.08 10.82
C VAL A 26 9.13 -11.62 12.22
N LEU A 27 8.21 -11.08 13.03
CA LEU A 27 8.51 -10.73 14.42
C LEU A 27 8.97 -11.96 15.23
N LYS A 28 8.32 -13.11 15.03
CA LYS A 28 8.72 -14.39 15.67
C LYS A 28 10.12 -14.87 15.24
N GLN A 29 10.55 -14.53 14.04
CA GLN A 29 11.89 -14.83 13.52
C GLN A 29 12.96 -13.84 14.02
N GLY A 30 12.57 -12.85 14.84
CA GLY A 30 13.46 -11.84 15.41
C GLY A 30 13.61 -10.58 14.55
N GLY A 31 12.80 -10.42 13.51
CA GLY A 31 12.73 -9.18 12.73
C GLY A 31 12.10 -8.04 13.54
N ASN A 32 12.40 -6.81 13.14
CA ASN A 32 11.85 -5.61 13.76
C ASN A 32 10.46 -5.24 13.17
N ALA A 33 9.84 -4.19 13.71
CA ALA A 33 8.51 -3.74 13.30
C ALA A 33 8.42 -3.31 11.83
N VAL A 34 9.50 -2.75 11.27
CA VAL A 34 9.55 -2.32 9.86
C VAL A 34 9.66 -3.52 8.93
N GLU A 35 10.54 -4.48 9.25
CA GLU A 35 10.66 -5.73 8.50
C GLU A 35 9.36 -6.52 8.50
N ALA A 36 8.70 -6.59 9.66
CA ALA A 36 7.38 -7.19 9.80
C ALA A 36 6.32 -6.49 8.95
N MET A 37 6.37 -5.16 8.87
CA MET A 37 5.45 -4.39 8.05
C MET A 37 5.71 -4.57 6.55
N VAL A 38 6.97 -4.68 6.11
CA VAL A 38 7.31 -5.01 4.71
C VAL A 38 6.76 -6.38 4.32
N ALA A 39 6.91 -7.39 5.19
CA ALA A 39 6.33 -8.72 4.94
C ALA A 39 4.79 -8.69 4.88
N ALA A 40 4.14 -7.95 5.79
CA ALA A 40 2.70 -7.75 5.76
C ALA A 40 2.23 -7.00 4.51
N ALA A 41 2.95 -5.96 4.08
CA ALA A 41 2.67 -5.17 2.88
C ALA A 41 2.86 -5.98 1.58
N ALA A 42 3.87 -6.86 1.54
CA ALA A 42 4.03 -7.79 0.43
C ALA A 42 2.89 -8.80 0.39
N ALA A 43 2.53 -9.38 1.54
CA ALA A 43 1.44 -10.35 1.62
C ALA A 43 0.09 -9.71 1.25
N ILE A 44 -0.22 -8.50 1.73
CA ILE A 44 -1.52 -7.84 1.47
C ILE A 44 -1.75 -7.53 -0.01
N ALA A 45 -0.68 -7.21 -0.76
CA ALA A 45 -0.76 -7.03 -2.21
C ALA A 45 -1.16 -8.30 -2.97
N VAL A 46 -1.01 -9.48 -2.34
CA VAL A 46 -1.39 -10.78 -2.91
C VAL A 46 -2.75 -11.22 -2.41
N VAL A 47 -2.96 -11.19 -1.07
CA VAL A 47 -4.15 -11.79 -0.43
C VAL A 47 -5.36 -10.86 -0.43
N TYR A 48 -5.17 -9.57 -0.75
CA TYR A 48 -6.23 -8.57 -0.76
C TYR A 48 -6.15 -7.66 -2.01
N PRO A 49 -6.12 -8.27 -3.23
CA PRO A 49 -5.69 -7.60 -4.47
C PRO A 49 -6.70 -6.58 -5.00
N HIS A 50 -7.95 -6.62 -4.54
CA HIS A 50 -8.99 -5.66 -4.91
C HIS A 50 -8.85 -4.32 -4.16
N MET A 51 -7.96 -4.24 -3.16
CA MET A 51 -7.71 -3.02 -2.37
C MET A 51 -6.23 -2.63 -2.32
N ASN A 52 -5.29 -3.55 -2.54
CA ASN A 52 -3.85 -3.29 -2.43
C ASN A 52 -3.07 -3.94 -3.57
N ALA A 53 -2.05 -3.26 -4.10
CA ALA A 53 -1.21 -3.77 -5.17
C ALA A 53 0.19 -3.13 -5.16
N LEU A 54 1.16 -3.79 -5.82
CA LEU A 54 2.52 -3.25 -5.99
C LEU A 54 2.56 -1.99 -6.88
N GLY A 55 1.55 -1.84 -7.75
CA GLY A 55 1.41 -0.70 -8.67
C GLY A 55 0.76 0.54 -8.04
N GLY A 56 0.60 0.59 -6.72
CA GLY A 56 0.04 1.72 -5.98
C GLY A 56 1.10 2.56 -5.27
N ASP A 57 0.65 3.29 -4.26
CA ASP A 57 1.46 4.18 -3.41
C ASP A 57 1.61 3.62 -1.99
N GLY A 58 2.50 4.24 -1.20
CA GLY A 58 2.68 3.93 0.22
C GLY A 58 2.98 5.17 1.06
N PHE A 59 2.55 5.12 2.33
CA PHE A 59 2.84 6.16 3.31
C PHE A 59 3.21 5.51 4.63
N TRP A 60 4.36 5.88 5.19
CA TRP A 60 4.87 5.25 6.41
C TRP A 60 5.04 6.28 7.51
N LEU A 61 4.69 5.89 8.73
CA LEU A 61 5.06 6.60 9.95
C LEU A 61 5.77 5.60 10.85
N ILE A 62 7.05 5.84 11.10
CA ILE A 62 7.94 4.91 11.80
C ILE A 62 8.43 5.61 13.07
N HIS A 63 8.19 4.99 14.22
CA HIS A 63 8.59 5.55 15.51
C HIS A 63 9.57 4.61 16.21
N GLU A 64 10.82 5.07 16.36
CA GLU A 64 11.84 4.42 17.17
C GLU A 64 11.74 4.93 18.62
N PRO A 65 11.77 4.05 19.64
CA PRO A 65 11.70 4.47 21.03
C PRO A 65 12.74 5.54 21.39
N GLY A 66 12.28 6.64 21.98
CA GLY A 66 13.14 7.76 22.40
C GLY A 66 13.53 8.72 21.27
N LYS A 67 13.01 8.55 20.06
CA LYS A 67 13.24 9.46 18.93
C LYS A 67 11.92 10.01 18.37
N ALA A 68 12.00 11.12 17.66
CA ALA A 68 10.85 11.61 16.90
C ALA A 68 10.48 10.63 15.76
N PRO A 69 9.19 10.51 15.39
CA PRO A 69 8.80 9.69 14.26
C PRO A 69 9.40 10.17 12.93
N VAL A 70 9.74 9.22 12.06
CA VAL A 70 10.09 9.45 10.66
C VAL A 70 8.86 9.18 9.81
N ALA A 71 8.57 10.07 8.85
CA ALA A 71 7.54 9.82 7.84
C ALA A 71 8.17 9.59 6.47
N ILE A 72 7.60 8.67 5.70
CA ILE A 72 8.00 8.39 4.31
C ILE A 72 6.79 8.62 3.42
N ASP A 73 6.95 9.53 2.46
CA ASP A 73 6.06 9.72 1.34
C ASP A 73 6.54 8.87 0.17
N ALA A 74 5.78 7.82 -0.13
CA ALA A 74 5.95 6.99 -1.32
C ALA A 74 4.71 7.09 -2.21
N CYS A 75 4.19 8.31 -2.41
CA CYS A 75 3.26 8.64 -3.47
C CYS A 75 4.04 8.91 -4.76
N GLY A 76 3.70 8.24 -5.85
CA GLY A 76 4.36 8.48 -7.12
C GLY A 76 3.84 9.74 -7.83
N PRO A 77 4.73 10.56 -8.40
CA PRO A 77 4.31 11.72 -9.19
C PRO A 77 3.66 11.27 -10.50
N ALA A 78 2.92 12.18 -11.12
CA ALA A 78 2.50 12.02 -12.51
C ALA A 78 3.72 11.88 -13.44
N ALA A 79 3.59 11.03 -14.45
CA ALA A 79 4.56 10.86 -15.53
C ALA A 79 4.87 12.20 -16.20
N GLN A 80 6.09 12.38 -16.70
CA GLN A 80 6.47 13.62 -17.39
C GLN A 80 5.58 13.92 -18.62
N LEU A 81 5.11 12.88 -19.31
CA LEU A 81 4.21 13.02 -20.45
C LEU A 81 2.74 13.26 -20.06
N ALA A 82 2.37 13.13 -18.77
CA ALA A 82 0.99 13.35 -18.32
C ALA A 82 0.66 14.86 -18.21
N ASN A 83 0.65 15.54 -19.36
CA ASN A 83 0.38 16.97 -19.50
C ASN A 83 -0.83 17.22 -20.42
N ARG A 84 -1.24 18.49 -20.55
CA ARG A 84 -2.44 18.87 -21.31
C ARG A 84 -2.39 18.43 -22.78
N ASP A 85 -1.21 18.40 -23.39
CA ASP A 85 -1.06 18.04 -24.80
C ASP A 85 -1.24 16.53 -25.00
N PHE A 86 -0.77 15.70 -24.07
CA PHE A 86 -1.00 14.25 -24.10
C PHE A 86 -2.49 13.90 -24.01
N TYR A 87 -3.24 14.69 -23.26
CA TYR A 87 -4.70 14.55 -23.11
C TYR A 87 -5.49 15.44 -24.10
N ALA A 88 -4.86 15.97 -25.15
CA ALA A 88 -5.57 16.75 -26.15
C ALA A 88 -6.71 15.94 -26.77
N GLY A 89 -7.92 16.53 -26.79
CA GLY A 89 -9.14 15.88 -27.27
C GLY A 89 -9.94 15.12 -26.21
N GLU A 90 -9.39 14.92 -25.01
CA GLU A 90 -10.14 14.41 -23.86
C GLU A 90 -10.79 15.57 -23.09
N SER A 91 -12.04 15.40 -22.66
CA SER A 91 -12.71 16.40 -21.80
C SER A 91 -12.22 16.35 -20.35
N GLN A 92 -11.69 15.20 -19.93
CA GLN A 92 -11.13 14.94 -18.61
C GLN A 92 -10.16 13.75 -18.68
N ILE A 93 -9.28 13.60 -17.68
CA ILE A 93 -8.47 12.39 -17.56
C ILE A 93 -9.41 11.18 -17.37
N PRO A 94 -9.29 10.12 -18.18
CA PRO A 94 -10.11 8.92 -18.02
C PRO A 94 -9.91 8.27 -16.65
N GLU A 95 -10.95 7.67 -16.10
CA GLU A 95 -10.85 6.99 -14.79
C GLU A 95 -10.16 5.62 -14.86
N ARG A 96 -10.11 5.00 -16.04
CA ARG A 96 -9.58 3.65 -16.28
C ARG A 96 -8.87 3.56 -17.62
N GLY A 97 -8.15 2.46 -17.79
CA GLY A 97 -7.36 2.18 -18.98
C GLY A 97 -5.97 2.84 -18.94
N PRO A 98 -5.20 2.68 -20.02
CA PRO A 98 -3.78 3.04 -20.04
C PRO A 98 -3.52 4.53 -19.78
N LYS A 99 -4.38 5.41 -20.30
CA LYS A 99 -4.30 6.87 -20.07
C LYS A 99 -4.58 7.28 -18.62
N ALA A 100 -5.26 6.43 -17.83
CA ALA A 100 -5.50 6.65 -16.41
C ALA A 100 -4.32 6.18 -15.54
N ALA A 101 -3.53 5.22 -16.02
CA ALA A 101 -2.31 4.76 -15.38
C ALA A 101 -1.17 5.75 -15.68
N LEU A 102 -1.23 6.91 -15.02
CA LEU A 102 -0.39 8.07 -15.31
C LEU A 102 0.60 8.43 -14.19
N THR A 103 0.46 7.88 -12.99
CA THR A 103 1.37 8.13 -11.86
C THR A 103 2.34 6.97 -11.69
N MET A 104 3.56 7.27 -11.25
CA MET A 104 4.50 6.24 -10.87
C MET A 104 3.94 5.45 -9.67
N ALA A 105 4.29 4.16 -9.55
CA ALA A 105 3.96 3.36 -8.38
C ALA A 105 5.02 3.56 -7.30
N GLY A 106 4.62 3.96 -6.10
CA GLY A 106 5.55 4.24 -5.00
C GLY A 106 5.75 3.11 -3.99
N THR A 107 4.87 2.12 -3.93
CA THR A 107 4.85 1.06 -2.90
C THR A 107 6.22 0.45 -2.61
N ILE A 108 6.93 -0.03 -3.64
CA ILE A 108 8.20 -0.76 -3.47
C ILE A 108 9.32 0.17 -3.01
N SER A 109 9.36 1.42 -3.49
CA SER A 109 10.36 2.38 -3.02
C SER A 109 10.13 2.76 -1.56
N GLY A 110 8.87 2.81 -1.12
CA GLY A 110 8.53 3.01 0.29
C GLY A 110 9.05 1.88 1.18
N TRP A 111 8.96 0.62 0.74
CA TRP A 111 9.51 -0.52 1.47
C TRP A 111 11.02 -0.43 1.60
N GLN A 112 11.70 -0.11 0.49
CA GLN A 112 13.14 0.06 0.48
C GLN A 112 13.58 1.18 1.43
N GLU A 113 12.89 2.32 1.41
CA GLU A 113 13.22 3.43 2.29
C GLU A 113 12.92 3.14 3.76
N ALA A 114 11.82 2.42 4.05
CA ALA A 114 11.52 1.98 5.41
C ALA A 114 12.63 1.04 5.94
N LEU A 115 13.08 0.07 5.13
CA LEU A 115 14.20 -0.80 5.50
C LEU A 115 15.50 -0.03 5.71
N ASN A 116 15.73 1.04 4.94
CA ASN A 116 16.87 1.94 5.15
C ASN A 116 16.78 2.68 6.50
N VAL A 117 15.58 3.17 6.87
CA VAL A 117 15.34 3.81 8.18
C VAL A 117 15.63 2.84 9.32
N ALA A 118 15.23 1.58 9.17
CA ALA A 118 15.47 0.53 10.16
C ALA A 118 16.88 -0.09 10.08
N ALA A 119 17.77 0.43 9.24
CA ALA A 119 19.12 -0.11 9.10
C ALA A 119 19.87 0.00 10.44
N GLY A 120 20.39 -1.14 10.91
CA GLY A 120 21.07 -1.24 12.20
C GLY A 120 20.15 -1.56 13.38
N TRP A 121 18.84 -1.67 13.18
CA TRP A 121 17.91 -2.17 14.21
C TRP A 121 18.01 -3.70 14.32
N GLY A 122 19.08 -4.17 14.94
CA GLY A 122 19.38 -5.59 15.09
C GLY A 122 19.88 -6.23 13.80
N LYS A 123 19.74 -7.56 13.71
CA LYS A 123 20.18 -8.33 12.54
C LYS A 123 19.07 -8.34 11.49
N ALA A 124 19.31 -7.64 10.38
CA ALA A 124 18.37 -7.61 9.26
C ALA A 124 18.13 -9.01 8.68
N LEU A 125 16.86 -9.33 8.44
CA LEU A 125 16.43 -10.48 7.68
C LEU A 125 16.56 -10.20 6.18
N PRO A 126 16.94 -11.20 5.37
CA PRO A 126 17.14 -11.00 3.94
C PRO A 126 15.79 -10.87 3.21
N LEU A 127 15.74 -10.15 2.10
CA LEU A 127 14.51 -9.95 1.30
C LEU A 127 13.78 -11.26 0.94
N PRO A 128 14.45 -12.38 0.57
CA PRO A 128 13.78 -13.66 0.38
C PRO A 128 12.96 -14.12 1.58
N THR A 129 13.41 -13.84 2.80
CA THR A 129 12.65 -14.16 4.03
C THR A 129 11.44 -13.24 4.17
N LEU A 130 11.61 -11.93 3.96
CA LEU A 130 10.52 -10.95 4.10
C LEU A 130 9.41 -11.16 3.06
N LEU A 131 9.76 -11.57 1.84
CA LEU A 131 8.80 -11.78 0.75
C LEU A 131 8.28 -13.21 0.64
N ALA A 132 8.76 -14.15 1.46
CA ALA A 132 8.48 -15.58 1.34
C ALA A 132 6.98 -15.91 1.35
N ASP A 133 6.23 -15.35 2.31
CA ASP A 133 4.80 -15.62 2.43
C ASP A 133 3.99 -15.06 1.26
N ALA A 134 4.33 -13.85 0.81
CA ALA A 134 3.70 -13.25 -0.36
C ALA A 134 3.93 -14.09 -1.63
N ILE A 135 5.18 -14.55 -1.83
CA ILE A 135 5.56 -15.44 -2.93
C ILE A 135 4.75 -16.75 -2.87
N ARG A 136 4.72 -17.39 -1.69
CA ARG A 136 4.00 -18.65 -1.48
C ARG A 136 2.51 -18.50 -1.75
N HIS A 137 1.87 -17.47 -1.19
CA HIS A 137 0.46 -17.19 -1.43
C HIS A 137 0.14 -16.88 -2.88
N ALA A 138 1.02 -16.18 -3.60
CA ALA A 138 0.81 -15.88 -5.01
C ALA A 138 0.97 -17.14 -5.87
N ASP A 139 1.92 -18.02 -5.55
CA ASP A 139 2.22 -19.22 -6.33
C ASP A 139 1.24 -20.37 -6.06
N GLU A 140 0.99 -20.68 -4.79
CA GLU A 140 0.10 -21.78 -4.36
C GLU A 140 -1.38 -21.39 -4.41
N GLY A 141 -1.65 -20.09 -4.31
CA GLY A 141 -2.97 -19.48 -4.35
C GLY A 141 -3.53 -19.11 -2.98
N ILE A 142 -4.59 -18.29 -3.03
CA ILE A 142 -5.33 -17.80 -1.87
C ILE A 142 -6.79 -18.27 -1.95
N ALA A 143 -7.45 -18.39 -0.81
CA ALA A 143 -8.90 -18.48 -0.77
C ALA A 143 -9.49 -17.08 -1.01
N VAL A 144 -10.33 -16.94 -2.03
CA VAL A 144 -10.97 -15.66 -2.36
C VAL A 144 -11.90 -15.25 -1.22
N SER A 145 -11.83 -13.98 -0.83
CA SER A 145 -12.70 -13.42 0.21
C SER A 145 -14.03 -12.95 -0.37
N GLN A 146 -15.08 -12.91 0.47
CA GLN A 146 -16.39 -12.38 0.10
C GLN A 146 -16.32 -10.96 -0.50
N SER A 147 -15.48 -10.08 0.10
CA SER A 147 -15.31 -8.71 -0.37
C SER A 147 -14.66 -8.65 -1.75
N GLN A 148 -13.69 -9.53 -2.02
CA GLN A 148 -13.08 -9.65 -3.34
C GLN A 148 -14.08 -10.10 -4.39
N GLU A 149 -14.85 -11.17 -4.12
CA GLU A 149 -15.90 -11.65 -5.03
C GLU A 149 -16.88 -10.51 -5.35
N THR A 150 -17.42 -9.88 -4.30
CA THR A 150 -18.43 -8.82 -4.41
C THR A 150 -17.93 -7.65 -5.26
N LEU A 151 -16.73 -7.14 -4.99
CA LEU A 151 -16.19 -5.98 -5.69
C LEU A 151 -15.72 -6.31 -7.11
N THR A 152 -15.22 -7.52 -7.34
CA THR A 152 -14.87 -7.99 -8.68
C THR A 152 -16.11 -8.11 -9.54
N ALA A 153 -17.19 -8.72 -9.02
CA ALA A 153 -18.47 -8.81 -9.73
C ALA A 153 -19.07 -7.43 -10.03
N LYS A 154 -19.07 -6.55 -9.04
CA LYS A 154 -19.60 -5.17 -9.18
C LYS A 154 -18.90 -4.37 -10.28
N HIS A 155 -17.61 -4.60 -10.50
CA HIS A 155 -16.79 -3.81 -11.42
C HIS A 155 -16.32 -4.59 -12.65
N LEU A 156 -16.83 -5.81 -12.88
CA LEU A 156 -16.33 -6.73 -13.90
C LEU A 156 -16.32 -6.12 -15.30
N GLU A 157 -17.41 -5.47 -15.70
CA GLU A 157 -17.55 -4.86 -17.04
C GLU A 157 -16.43 -3.85 -17.33
N ARG A 158 -16.05 -3.06 -16.32
CA ARG A 158 -15.01 -2.03 -16.43
C ARG A 158 -13.60 -2.62 -16.30
N LEU A 159 -13.43 -3.61 -15.44
CA LEU A 159 -12.13 -4.20 -15.16
C LEU A 159 -11.68 -5.16 -16.26
N SER A 160 -12.61 -5.90 -16.88
CA SER A 160 -12.30 -6.84 -17.98
C SER A 160 -11.75 -6.15 -19.23
N GLN A 161 -11.95 -4.84 -19.37
CA GLN A 161 -11.35 -4.01 -20.41
C GLN A 161 -9.86 -3.72 -20.16
N SER A 162 -9.36 -3.93 -18.95
CA SER A 162 -7.96 -3.69 -18.60
C SER A 162 -7.09 -4.87 -19.07
N PRO A 163 -6.05 -4.64 -19.88
CA PRO A 163 -5.17 -5.69 -20.37
C PRO A 163 -4.60 -6.56 -19.24
N GLY A 164 -4.73 -7.88 -19.39
CA GLY A 164 -4.23 -8.86 -18.42
C GLY A 164 -5.06 -9.04 -17.15
N PHE A 165 -6.13 -8.26 -16.93
CA PHE A 165 -6.99 -8.40 -15.75
C PHE A 165 -7.63 -9.78 -15.68
N SER A 166 -8.26 -10.23 -16.77
CA SER A 166 -8.97 -11.51 -16.81
C SER A 166 -8.05 -12.69 -16.52
N ASP A 167 -6.84 -12.68 -17.07
CA ASP A 167 -5.86 -13.75 -16.85
C ASP A 167 -5.30 -13.77 -15.43
N ALA A 168 -5.26 -12.61 -14.77
CA ALA A 168 -4.66 -12.47 -13.45
C ALA A 168 -5.66 -12.70 -12.30
N LEU A 169 -6.92 -12.30 -12.48
CA LEU A 169 -7.88 -12.17 -11.38
C LEU A 169 -9.22 -12.89 -11.61
N LEU A 170 -9.43 -13.53 -12.77
CA LEU A 170 -10.60 -14.37 -13.03
C LEU A 170 -10.21 -15.85 -13.11
N LEU A 171 -11.15 -16.74 -12.76
CA LEU A 171 -11.01 -18.17 -12.93
C LEU A 171 -11.81 -18.60 -14.15
N ASN A 172 -11.12 -19.05 -15.21
CA ASN A 172 -11.75 -19.44 -16.49
C ASN A 172 -12.67 -18.34 -17.05
N GLY A 173 -12.25 -17.08 -16.91
CA GLY A 173 -13.03 -15.91 -17.36
C GLY A 173 -14.22 -15.53 -16.47
N GLN A 174 -14.40 -16.20 -15.33
CA GLN A 174 -15.47 -15.92 -14.37
C GLN A 174 -14.93 -15.30 -13.08
N VAL A 175 -15.79 -14.54 -12.41
CA VAL A 175 -15.48 -14.00 -11.08
C VAL A 175 -15.27 -15.17 -10.12
N PRO A 176 -14.11 -15.27 -9.45
CA PRO A 176 -13.87 -16.31 -8.45
C PRO A 176 -14.83 -16.12 -7.28
N ARG A 177 -15.46 -17.20 -6.83
CA ARG A 177 -16.36 -17.21 -5.67
C ARG A 177 -15.58 -17.28 -4.37
N GLU A 178 -16.19 -16.83 -3.29
CA GLU A 178 -15.65 -16.97 -1.95
C GLU A 178 -15.20 -18.42 -1.68
N GLY A 179 -13.98 -18.56 -1.14
CA GLY A 179 -13.36 -19.86 -0.85
C GLY A 179 -12.70 -20.54 -2.06
N GLU A 180 -12.98 -20.14 -3.30
CA GLU A 180 -12.25 -20.66 -4.46
C GLU A 180 -10.79 -20.25 -4.43
N ARG A 181 -9.94 -21.10 -4.99
CA ARG A 181 -8.50 -20.89 -5.02
C ARG A 181 -8.10 -20.01 -6.20
N LEU A 182 -7.62 -18.80 -5.92
CA LEU A 182 -7.04 -17.90 -6.93
C LEU A 182 -5.52 -17.96 -6.87
N ARG A 183 -4.87 -18.38 -7.96
CA ARG A 183 -3.40 -18.35 -8.13
C ARG A 183 -2.98 -17.11 -8.91
N GLN A 184 -1.83 -16.53 -8.56
CA GLN A 184 -1.27 -15.32 -9.18
C GLN A 184 0.20 -15.56 -9.59
N PRO A 185 0.48 -16.50 -10.51
CA PRO A 185 1.85 -16.94 -10.82
C PRO A 185 2.74 -15.83 -11.38
N ARG A 186 2.17 -14.88 -12.15
CA ARG A 186 2.92 -13.71 -12.65
C ARG A 186 3.40 -12.82 -11.50
N LEU A 187 2.53 -12.55 -10.52
CA LEU A 187 2.89 -11.78 -9.33
C LEU A 187 3.90 -12.52 -8.46
N ALA A 188 3.77 -13.85 -8.34
CA ALA A 188 4.76 -14.68 -7.65
C ALA A 188 6.15 -14.53 -8.29
N ASN A 189 6.23 -14.53 -9.62
CA ASN A 189 7.49 -14.34 -10.34
C ASN A 189 8.07 -12.93 -10.13
N THR A 190 7.24 -11.89 -10.13
CA THR A 190 7.67 -10.53 -9.79
C THR A 190 8.26 -10.47 -8.38
N LEU A 191 7.59 -11.05 -7.38
CA LEU A 191 8.08 -11.06 -6.00
C LEU A 191 9.35 -11.91 -5.83
N LYS A 192 9.45 -13.07 -6.51
CA LYS A 192 10.67 -13.89 -6.56
C LYS A 192 11.85 -13.09 -7.13
N ARG A 193 11.60 -12.31 -8.18
CA ARG A 193 12.62 -11.43 -8.76
C ARG A 193 13.07 -10.35 -7.79
N LEU A 194 12.14 -9.65 -7.15
CA LEU A 194 12.47 -8.63 -6.14
C LEU A 194 13.25 -9.21 -4.95
N ALA A 195 12.96 -10.46 -4.57
CA ALA A 195 13.70 -11.17 -3.52
C ALA A 195 15.16 -11.45 -3.90
N ILE A 196 15.44 -11.71 -5.18
CA ILE A 196 16.78 -12.10 -5.68
C ILE A 196 17.58 -10.88 -6.16
N ALA A 197 16.97 -10.03 -6.99
CA ALA A 197 17.61 -8.88 -7.63
C ALA A 197 17.56 -7.61 -6.74
N GLY A 198 16.76 -7.63 -5.68
CA GLY A 198 16.53 -6.48 -4.81
C GLY A 198 15.31 -5.65 -5.22
N LEU A 199 14.82 -4.82 -4.29
CA LEU A 199 13.61 -4.01 -4.49
C LEU A 199 13.80 -2.94 -5.59
N ASP A 200 15.02 -2.44 -5.78
CA ASP A 200 15.35 -1.42 -6.78
C ASP A 200 15.18 -1.92 -8.22
N ASP A 201 15.11 -3.25 -8.45
CA ASP A 201 14.82 -3.82 -9.76
C ASP A 201 13.47 -3.35 -10.33
N PHE A 202 12.51 -3.05 -9.45
CA PHE A 202 11.21 -2.47 -9.82
C PHE A 202 11.34 -1.12 -10.54
N TYR A 203 12.39 -0.35 -10.25
CA TYR A 203 12.59 1.01 -10.75
C TYR A 203 13.77 1.16 -11.70
N ARG A 204 14.80 0.31 -11.57
CA ARG A 204 16.10 0.44 -12.27
C ARG A 204 16.64 -0.89 -12.82
N GLY A 205 15.84 -1.96 -12.77
CA GLY A 205 16.20 -3.28 -13.29
C GLY A 205 15.31 -3.75 -14.42
N GLU A 206 15.27 -5.06 -14.67
CA GLU A 206 14.49 -5.59 -15.80
C GLU A 206 12.98 -5.49 -15.57
N LEU A 207 12.50 -5.50 -14.30
CA LEU A 207 11.09 -5.23 -14.03
C LEU A 207 10.71 -3.83 -14.50
N ALA A 208 11.53 -2.81 -14.21
CA ALA A 208 11.30 -1.45 -14.69
C ALA A 208 11.23 -1.39 -16.22
N ALA A 209 12.22 -1.97 -16.90
CA ALA A 209 12.27 -2.00 -18.37
C ALA A 209 11.05 -2.72 -18.98
N SER A 210 10.66 -3.87 -18.41
CA SER A 210 9.50 -4.63 -18.87
C SER A 210 8.19 -3.86 -18.65
N MET A 211 7.98 -3.29 -17.46
CA MET A 211 6.75 -2.56 -17.14
C MET A 211 6.62 -1.28 -17.98
N ALA A 212 7.70 -0.52 -18.13
CA ALA A 212 7.72 0.70 -18.95
C ALA A 212 7.36 0.39 -20.41
N LYS A 213 7.93 -0.69 -20.98
CA LYS A 213 7.62 -1.15 -22.34
C LYS A 213 6.14 -1.52 -22.49
N ASP A 214 5.60 -2.29 -21.56
CA ASP A 214 4.19 -2.72 -21.62
C ASP A 214 3.25 -1.52 -21.48
N LEU A 215 3.53 -0.60 -20.55
CA LEU A 215 2.74 0.63 -20.35
C LEU A 215 2.76 1.52 -21.59
N GLU A 216 3.94 1.75 -22.18
CA GLU A 216 4.08 2.52 -23.41
C GLU A 216 3.30 1.88 -24.57
N ALA A 217 3.42 0.56 -24.75
CA ALA A 217 2.70 -0.17 -25.80
C ALA A 217 1.17 -0.09 -25.65
N LEU A 218 0.68 0.03 -24.41
CA LEU A 218 -0.74 0.20 -24.11
C LEU A 218 -1.21 1.67 -24.24
N GLY A 219 -0.30 2.63 -24.43
CA GLY A 219 -0.63 4.05 -24.55
C GLY A 219 -0.73 4.79 -23.22
N SER A 220 -0.08 4.30 -22.16
CA SER A 220 0.15 5.07 -20.93
C SER A 220 1.19 6.18 -21.16
N PRO A 221 1.13 7.32 -20.44
CA PRO A 221 2.17 8.34 -20.48
C PRO A 221 3.47 7.94 -19.75
N LEU A 222 3.47 6.88 -18.92
CA LEU A 222 4.67 6.46 -18.19
C LEU A 222 5.77 5.97 -19.14
N ARG A 223 7.00 6.37 -18.86
CA ARG A 223 8.22 5.94 -19.57
C ARG A 223 9.26 5.43 -18.59
N LEU A 224 10.24 4.70 -19.12
CA LEU A 224 11.31 4.13 -18.29
C LEU A 224 12.06 5.20 -17.47
N ASP A 225 12.19 6.41 -18.01
CA ASP A 225 12.80 7.53 -17.28
C ASP A 225 11.99 7.96 -16.05
N ASP A 226 10.66 7.82 -16.04
CA ASP A 226 9.83 8.06 -14.86
C ASP A 226 10.15 7.03 -13.75
N PHE A 227 10.36 5.76 -14.12
CA PHE A 227 10.79 4.71 -13.17
C PHE A 227 12.16 5.02 -12.60
N HIS A 228 13.13 5.36 -13.46
CA HIS A 228 14.50 5.68 -13.04
C HIS A 228 14.58 6.91 -12.13
N ALA A 229 13.76 7.92 -12.39
CA ALA A 229 13.74 9.17 -11.65
C ALA A 229 13.11 9.03 -10.25
N TYR A 230 12.24 8.04 -10.05
CA TYR A 230 11.45 7.96 -8.84
C TYR A 230 12.21 7.35 -7.64
N ARG A 231 12.06 8.01 -6.48
CA ARG A 231 12.38 7.48 -5.15
C ARG A 231 11.37 8.04 -4.14
N ALA A 232 10.96 7.20 -3.21
CA ALA A 232 10.25 7.62 -2.01
C ALA A 232 11.10 8.61 -1.20
N GLN A 233 10.44 9.54 -0.51
CA GLN A 233 11.10 10.62 0.21
C GLN A 233 10.76 10.57 1.69
N GLN A 234 11.77 10.80 2.55
CA GLN A 234 11.49 11.12 3.94
C GLN A 234 10.96 12.55 4.03
N VAL A 235 9.85 12.72 4.76
CA VAL A 235 9.20 14.01 4.97
C VAL A 235 9.06 14.27 6.46
N THR A 236 8.97 15.54 6.84
CA THR A 236 8.67 15.92 8.22
C THR A 236 7.20 15.63 8.51
N PRO A 237 6.86 14.78 9.50
CA PRO A 237 5.47 14.54 9.85
C PRO A 237 4.84 15.81 10.44
N LEU A 238 3.57 16.02 10.11
CA LEU A 238 2.73 16.98 10.82
C LEU A 238 2.40 16.43 12.21
N HIS A 239 2.23 17.31 13.19
CA HIS A 239 1.77 16.90 14.51
C HIS A 239 0.87 17.94 15.17
N VAL A 240 0.02 17.46 16.08
CA VAL A 240 -0.73 18.30 17.03
C VAL A 240 -0.55 17.73 18.43
N GLN A 241 -0.28 18.61 19.39
CA GLN A 241 -0.23 18.25 20.80
C GLN A 241 -1.63 18.37 21.40
N LEU A 242 -2.16 17.27 21.92
CA LEU A 242 -3.34 17.23 22.77
C LEU A 242 -2.91 17.16 24.24
N ASN A 243 -3.87 17.20 25.17
CA ASN A 243 -3.55 17.18 26.60
C ASN A 243 -2.77 15.91 27.01
N ASP A 244 -3.14 14.75 26.47
CA ASP A 244 -2.59 13.44 26.90
C ASP A 244 -1.74 12.73 25.83
N ALA A 245 -1.64 13.29 24.61
CA ALA A 245 -0.93 12.65 23.51
C ALA A 245 -0.44 13.66 22.46
N THR A 246 0.64 13.30 21.77
CA THR A 246 1.02 13.94 20.51
C THR A 246 0.53 13.07 19.36
N LEU A 247 -0.27 13.65 18.47
CA LEU A 247 -0.73 12.95 17.27
C LEU A 247 0.14 13.35 16.09
N TYR A 248 0.49 12.38 15.26
CA TYR A 248 1.31 12.57 14.06
C TYR A 248 0.54 12.13 12.82
N ASN A 249 0.75 12.83 11.72
CA ASN A 249 0.22 12.43 10.41
C ASN A 249 1.15 12.92 9.29
N LEU A 250 0.95 12.45 8.07
CA LEU A 250 1.73 12.89 6.93
C LEU A 250 1.31 14.29 6.45
N PRO A 251 2.22 15.05 5.81
CA PRO A 251 1.89 16.27 5.09
C PRO A 251 1.17 15.98 3.77
N ALA A 252 0.98 17.02 2.95
CA ALA A 252 0.59 16.85 1.55
C ALA A 252 1.53 15.85 0.84
N PRO A 253 1.02 15.00 -0.09
CA PRO A 253 -0.29 15.08 -0.74
C PRO A 253 -1.45 14.41 0.05
N THR A 254 -1.18 13.88 1.25
CA THR A 254 -2.23 13.25 2.06
C THR A 254 -3.18 14.29 2.69
N GLN A 255 -4.34 13.82 3.18
CA GLN A 255 -5.28 14.63 3.94
C GLN A 255 -4.94 14.70 5.44
N GLY A 256 -3.70 14.38 5.84
CA GLY A 256 -3.31 14.28 7.24
C GLY A 256 -3.47 15.58 8.04
N MET A 257 -3.30 16.73 7.38
CA MET A 257 -3.56 18.05 7.98
C MET A 257 -5.02 18.19 8.43
N ALA A 258 -5.97 17.80 7.58
CA ALA A 258 -7.40 17.87 7.93
C ALA A 258 -7.69 17.00 9.15
N SER A 259 -7.19 15.76 9.19
CA SER A 259 -7.37 14.87 10.34
C SER A 259 -6.82 15.46 11.64
N LEU A 260 -5.63 16.09 11.61
CA LEU A 260 -5.04 16.70 12.80
C LEU A 260 -5.82 17.96 13.23
N MET A 261 -6.32 18.76 12.28
CA MET A 261 -7.17 19.92 12.57
C MET A 261 -8.48 19.50 13.25
N ILE A 262 -9.17 18.48 12.72
CA ILE A 262 -10.41 17.95 13.29
C ILE A 262 -10.19 17.55 14.76
N LEU A 263 -9.14 16.77 15.02
CA LEU A 263 -8.83 16.29 16.38
C LEU A 263 -8.42 17.45 17.32
N GLY A 264 -7.64 18.42 16.82
CA GLY A 264 -7.25 19.60 17.58
C GLY A 264 -8.42 20.55 17.89
N ILE A 265 -9.40 20.67 16.99
CA ILE A 265 -10.64 21.42 17.22
C ILE A 265 -11.52 20.68 18.23
N TYR A 266 -11.71 19.38 18.04
CA TYR A 266 -12.54 18.56 18.93
C TYR A 266 -12.01 18.55 20.38
N GLU A 267 -10.70 18.55 20.58
CA GLU A 267 -10.04 18.70 21.90
C GLU A 267 -10.42 20.00 22.63
N ARG A 268 -10.89 21.03 21.92
CA ARG A 268 -11.39 22.28 22.52
C ARG A 268 -12.87 22.24 22.82
N ILE A 269 -13.64 21.49 22.02
CA ILE A 269 -15.10 21.35 22.19
C ILE A 269 -15.38 20.41 23.36
N LYS A 270 -14.80 19.21 23.35
CA LYS A 270 -14.91 18.11 24.33
C LYS A 270 -16.33 17.83 24.85
N ALA A 271 -16.84 16.64 24.55
CA ALA A 271 -18.08 16.16 25.16
C ALA A 271 -17.82 15.33 26.42
N ALA A 272 -18.73 15.41 27.40
CA ALA A 272 -18.63 14.65 28.65
C ALA A 272 -18.95 13.16 28.45
N GLU A 273 -19.87 12.83 27.54
CA GLU A 273 -20.32 11.46 27.29
C GLU A 273 -19.96 10.98 25.88
N PRO A 274 -19.27 9.83 25.74
CA PRO A 274 -19.03 9.26 24.43
C PRO A 274 -20.35 8.78 23.80
N ASN A 275 -20.49 9.08 22.51
CA ASN A 275 -21.63 8.78 21.64
C ASN A 275 -22.96 9.50 22.01
N GLY A 276 -22.92 10.49 22.90
CA GLY A 276 -24.04 11.40 23.15
C GLY A 276 -24.23 12.43 22.03
N PHE A 277 -25.31 13.22 22.11
CA PHE A 277 -25.61 14.27 21.14
C PHE A 277 -24.45 15.27 20.99
N ASP A 278 -23.94 15.82 22.11
CA ASP A 278 -22.86 16.80 22.09
C ASP A 278 -21.56 16.22 21.50
N HIS A 279 -21.29 14.93 21.73
CA HIS A 279 -20.13 14.26 21.13
C HIS A 279 -20.24 14.22 19.61
N LEU A 280 -21.38 13.72 19.11
CA LEU A 280 -21.61 13.57 17.68
C LEU A 280 -21.70 14.92 16.99
N HIS A 281 -22.43 15.88 17.55
CA HIS A 281 -22.53 17.22 17.02
C HIS A 281 -21.15 17.92 16.99
N GLY A 282 -20.39 17.84 18.08
CA GLY A 282 -19.04 18.42 18.13
C GLY A 282 -18.07 17.81 17.12
N LEU A 283 -18.15 16.49 16.87
CA LEU A 283 -17.36 15.84 15.82
C LEU A 283 -17.77 16.28 14.41
N ILE A 284 -19.08 16.45 14.16
CA ILE A 284 -19.61 16.92 12.88
C ILE A 284 -19.15 18.35 12.61
N GLU A 285 -19.28 19.27 13.57
CA GLU A 285 -18.85 20.67 13.39
C GLU A 285 -17.33 20.82 13.27
N ALA A 286 -16.56 19.86 13.79
CA ALA A 286 -15.10 19.85 13.66
C ALA A 286 -14.63 19.34 12.28
N THR A 287 -15.46 18.58 11.55
CA THR A 287 -15.16 17.93 10.26
C THR A 287 -15.50 18.81 9.07
#